data_AF-A0A4Y3WVJ7-F1
#
_entry.id   AF-A0A4Y3WVJ7-F1
#
_cell.length_a   1.000
_cell.length_b   1.000
_cell.length_c   1.000
_cell.angle_alpha   90.00
_cell.angle_beta   90.00
_cell.angle_gamma   90.00
#
_symmetry.space_group_name_H-M   'P 1'
#
loop_
_entity.id
_entity.type
_entity.pdbx_description
1 polymer ?
#
loop_
_entity_poly.entity_id
_entity_poly.type
_entity_poly.pdbx_seq_one_letter_code
_entity_poly.pdbx_strand_id
1 'polypeptide(L)'
;MNLRELTTPALLVDVDALEANLADMAAALPGDRLRPHVKAHKTTALAARQAAAGHAGFTCATVREVEGMAAAGLGEDLLLANEVLDARRLGVLDARVTLAVDSPETLRAAVDGGVREVLIDVNVGLPRCGIAPSRAGALADRARAAGLTVRGVMGYEGHLMMLGDVAERARLTQECMERLLAAHAEVGGEIVSGGGTGTYALNTWVTEVQAGSYALMDTAYTAAGLPFRQALTVLATVISVTAPSGEMPGWAVADVGLKALGMDHGNPTVPGAQVWFCSDEHLTFAPDAPLAVGDRIRVLPAHVDPTVALHERMHLVRGDGPDAEVLDSWPVDLRGW
;
A
#
# COMPACT_ATOMS: atom_id res chain seq x y z
N MET A 1 -11.02 13.24 22.57
CA MET A 1 -10.86 14.33 21.59
C MET A 1 -11.91 14.09 20.52
N ASN A 2 -12.60 15.14 20.07
CA ASN A 2 -13.61 15.00 19.02
C ASN A 2 -13.03 15.43 17.67
N LEU A 3 -13.60 14.92 16.59
CA LEU A 3 -13.13 15.20 15.23
C LEU A 3 -13.00 16.70 14.91
N ARG A 4 -13.90 17.54 15.45
CA ARG A 4 -13.88 19.01 15.26
C ARG A 4 -12.65 19.71 15.87
N GLU A 5 -11.98 19.06 16.82
CA GLU A 5 -10.79 19.59 17.49
C GLU A 5 -9.52 19.37 16.66
N LEU A 6 -9.58 18.55 15.61
CA LEU A 6 -8.47 18.34 14.69
C LEU A 6 -8.26 19.57 13.79
N THR A 7 -6.99 19.96 13.65
CA THR A 7 -6.55 20.90 12.62
C THR A 7 -6.65 20.22 11.26
N THR A 8 -7.31 20.87 10.30
CA THR A 8 -7.39 20.38 8.92
C THR A 8 -6.25 20.92 8.05
N PRO A 9 -5.86 20.18 6.99
CA PRO A 9 -6.35 18.84 6.64
C PRO A 9 -5.78 17.75 7.57
N ALA A 10 -6.57 16.72 7.89
CA ALA A 10 -6.15 15.64 8.80
C ALA A 10 -6.49 14.25 8.23
N LEU A 11 -5.52 13.34 8.24
CA LEU A 11 -5.74 11.96 7.81
C LEU A 11 -6.51 11.17 8.88
N LEU A 12 -7.65 10.61 8.49
CA LEU A 12 -8.53 9.84 9.36
C LEU A 12 -8.59 8.38 8.91
N VAL A 13 -8.68 7.48 9.88
CA VAL A 13 -8.94 6.06 9.66
C VAL A 13 -10.16 5.65 10.48
N ASP A 14 -11.21 5.21 9.79
CA ASP A 14 -12.36 4.58 10.43
C ASP A 14 -11.94 3.22 11.03
N VAL A 15 -11.98 3.13 12.35
CA VAL A 15 -11.47 1.95 13.07
C VAL A 15 -12.33 0.72 12.80
N ASP A 16 -13.64 0.86 12.66
CA ASP A 16 -14.53 -0.28 12.50
C ASP A 16 -14.39 -0.85 11.07
N ALA A 17 -14.19 0.03 10.07
CA ALA A 17 -13.83 -0.37 8.71
C ALA A 17 -12.45 -1.03 8.63
N LEU A 18 -11.42 -0.46 9.29
CA LEU A 18 -10.08 -1.02 9.34
C LEU A 18 -10.09 -2.44 9.93
N GLU A 19 -10.66 -2.61 11.13
CA GLU A 19 -10.67 -3.90 11.82
C GLU A 19 -11.45 -4.95 11.03
N ALA A 20 -12.55 -4.57 10.36
CA ALA A 20 -13.27 -5.47 9.47
C ALA A 20 -12.42 -5.88 8.26
N ASN A 21 -11.69 -4.95 7.64
CA ASN A 21 -10.81 -5.27 6.51
C ASN A 21 -9.65 -6.19 6.92
N LEU A 22 -9.06 -5.96 8.10
CA LEU A 22 -8.01 -6.81 8.65
C LEU A 22 -8.53 -8.23 8.90
N ALA A 23 -9.70 -8.36 9.51
CA ALA A 23 -10.35 -9.66 9.75
C ALA A 23 -10.71 -10.38 8.45
N ASP A 24 -11.31 -9.69 7.49
CA ASP A 24 -11.73 -10.25 6.20
C ASP A 24 -10.51 -10.78 5.40
N MET A 25 -9.40 -10.02 5.39
CA MET A 25 -8.17 -10.45 4.72
C MET A 25 -7.48 -11.61 5.44
N ALA A 26 -7.37 -11.56 6.78
CA ALA A 26 -6.76 -12.63 7.56
C ALA A 26 -7.54 -13.95 7.42
N ALA A 27 -8.87 -13.88 7.29
CA ALA A 27 -9.70 -15.05 7.00
C ALA A 27 -9.48 -15.59 5.58
N ALA A 28 -9.29 -14.71 4.58
CA ALA A 28 -9.07 -15.11 3.20
C ALA A 28 -7.67 -15.71 2.97
N LEU A 29 -6.65 -15.14 3.61
CA LEU A 29 -5.24 -15.50 3.45
C LEU A 29 -4.56 -15.62 4.82
N PRO A 30 -4.81 -16.70 5.59
CA PRO A 30 -4.31 -16.85 6.95
C PRO A 30 -2.80 -17.08 7.02
N GLY A 31 -2.18 -16.61 8.11
CA GLY A 31 -0.77 -16.84 8.40
C GLY A 31 0.14 -16.36 7.28
N ASP A 32 1.06 -17.22 6.87
CA ASP A 32 2.09 -16.94 5.85
C ASP A 32 1.54 -16.83 4.43
N ARG A 33 0.24 -17.08 4.20
CA ARG A 33 -0.39 -16.84 2.88
C ARG A 33 -0.49 -15.35 2.54
N LEU A 34 -0.36 -14.47 3.53
CA LEU A 34 -0.28 -13.03 3.35
C LEU A 34 0.99 -12.51 4.03
N ARG A 35 1.75 -11.71 3.28
CA ARG A 35 2.86 -10.91 3.79
C ARG A 35 2.52 -9.42 3.60
N PRO A 36 1.77 -8.80 4.54
CA PRO A 36 1.19 -7.49 4.32
C PRO A 36 2.22 -6.43 3.93
N HIS A 37 1.85 -5.58 2.97
CA HIS A 37 2.78 -4.58 2.45
C HIS A 37 2.64 -3.24 3.17
N VAL A 38 3.67 -2.89 3.95
CA VAL A 38 3.62 -1.72 4.84
C VAL A 38 3.73 -0.39 4.12
N LYS A 39 4.15 -0.36 2.84
CA LYS A 39 4.26 0.88 2.06
C LYS A 39 2.93 1.65 1.97
N ALA A 40 1.81 0.92 2.07
CA ALA A 40 0.47 1.50 1.96
C ALA A 40 0.15 2.43 3.13
N HIS A 41 0.58 2.08 4.34
CA HIS A 41 0.23 2.82 5.56
C HIS A 41 1.43 3.41 6.30
N LYS A 42 2.65 2.91 6.07
CA LYS A 42 3.92 3.41 6.66
C LYS A 42 3.85 3.64 8.17
N THR A 43 3.11 2.77 8.87
CA THR A 43 2.73 2.94 10.27
C THR A 43 2.91 1.61 11.01
N THR A 44 3.90 1.55 11.91
CA THR A 44 4.22 0.32 12.67
C THR A 44 3.08 -0.12 13.59
N ALA A 45 2.30 0.82 14.14
CA ALA A 45 1.12 0.50 14.96
C ALA A 45 0.04 -0.27 14.17
N LEU A 46 -0.15 0.04 12.88
CA LEU A 46 -1.06 -0.72 12.01
C LEU A 46 -0.47 -2.08 11.66
N ALA A 47 0.85 -2.15 11.42
CA ALA A 47 1.52 -3.43 11.22
C ALA A 47 1.40 -4.35 12.46
N ALA A 48 1.46 -3.79 13.67
CA ALA A 48 1.23 -4.55 14.90
C ALA A 48 -0.21 -5.11 14.98
N ARG A 49 -1.22 -4.42 14.43
CA ARG A 49 -2.58 -4.97 14.28
C ARG A 49 -2.63 -6.13 13.30
N GLN A 50 -1.92 -6.02 12.17
CA GLN A 50 -1.79 -7.14 11.21
C GLN A 50 -1.07 -8.35 11.84
N ALA A 51 -0.05 -8.12 12.66
CA ALA A 51 0.62 -9.17 13.42
C ALA A 51 -0.31 -9.84 14.43
N ALA A 52 -1.11 -9.05 15.16
CA ALA A 52 -2.13 -9.58 16.07
C ALA A 52 -3.23 -10.37 15.34
N ALA A 53 -3.48 -10.08 14.05
CA ALA A 53 -4.37 -10.86 13.19
C ALA A 53 -3.74 -12.16 12.64
N GLY A 54 -2.47 -12.44 12.96
CA GLY A 54 -1.79 -13.69 12.64
C GLY A 54 -0.74 -13.61 11.54
N HIS A 55 -0.36 -12.42 11.07
CA HIS A 55 0.67 -12.26 10.02
C HIS A 55 2.04 -11.89 10.62
N ALA A 56 2.98 -12.83 10.62
CA ALA A 56 4.31 -12.63 11.20
C ALA A 56 5.31 -11.96 10.24
N GLY A 57 5.10 -12.09 8.92
CA GLY A 57 5.97 -11.52 7.89
C GLY A 57 5.42 -10.23 7.28
N PHE A 58 6.30 -9.31 6.88
CA PHE A 58 5.92 -8.05 6.24
C PHE A 58 6.72 -7.73 4.98
N THR A 59 6.06 -7.06 4.04
CA THR A 59 6.67 -6.58 2.80
C THR A 59 6.95 -5.08 2.90
N CYS A 60 8.18 -4.68 2.67
CA CYS A 60 8.66 -3.30 2.63
C CYS A 60 9.12 -2.93 1.21
N ALA A 61 9.04 -1.65 0.86
CA ALA A 61 9.52 -1.09 -0.41
C ALA A 61 10.82 -0.29 -0.26
N THR A 62 11.19 0.11 0.97
CA THR A 62 12.41 0.87 1.24
C THR A 62 13.22 0.28 2.40
N VAL A 63 14.53 0.61 2.42
CA VAL A 63 15.42 0.26 3.54
C VAL A 63 14.91 0.83 4.87
N ARG A 64 14.43 2.08 4.88
CA ARG A 64 13.87 2.70 6.08
C ARG A 64 12.66 1.96 6.64
N GLU A 65 11.79 1.47 5.77
CA GLU A 65 10.65 0.67 6.22
C GLU A 65 11.12 -0.62 6.89
N VAL A 66 12.11 -1.31 6.31
CA VAL A 66 12.70 -2.52 6.91
C VAL A 66 13.32 -2.22 8.28
N GLU A 67 14.11 -1.15 8.39
CA GLU A 67 14.70 -0.73 9.66
C GLU A 67 13.66 -0.38 10.72
N GLY A 68 12.62 0.37 10.34
CA GLY A 68 11.55 0.76 11.26
C GLY A 68 10.72 -0.43 11.73
N MET A 69 10.44 -1.38 10.84
CA MET A 69 9.77 -2.64 11.20
C MET A 69 10.61 -3.49 12.15
N ALA A 70 11.91 -3.62 11.89
CA ALA A 70 12.84 -4.30 12.79
C ALA A 70 12.88 -3.62 14.17
N ALA A 71 13.01 -2.28 14.21
CA ALA A 71 13.03 -1.50 15.45
C ALA A 71 11.72 -1.58 16.24
N ALA A 72 10.58 -1.78 15.56
CA ALA A 72 9.28 -1.98 16.19
C ALA A 72 9.06 -3.40 16.74
N GLY A 73 10.06 -4.30 16.62
CA GLY A 73 9.95 -5.69 17.05
C GLY A 73 9.16 -6.57 16.10
N LEU A 74 8.94 -6.12 14.86
CA LEU A 74 8.22 -6.84 13.80
C LEU A 74 9.19 -7.37 12.73
N GLY A 75 10.36 -7.84 13.18
CA GLY A 75 11.49 -8.26 12.33
C GLY A 75 11.61 -9.76 12.08
N GLU A 76 10.55 -10.54 12.34
CA GLU A 76 10.60 -12.01 12.25
C GLU A 76 10.81 -12.52 10.81
N ASP A 77 10.16 -11.90 9.82
CA ASP A 77 10.39 -12.15 8.39
C ASP A 77 10.06 -10.91 7.54
N LEU A 78 11.08 -10.17 7.11
CA LEU A 78 10.94 -8.94 6.31
C LEU A 78 11.39 -9.18 4.88
N LEU A 79 10.52 -8.89 3.92
CA LEU A 79 10.86 -8.84 2.49
C LEU A 79 11.06 -7.38 2.09
N LEU A 80 12.23 -7.02 1.58
CA LEU A 80 12.40 -5.80 0.79
C LEU A 80 12.07 -6.13 -0.67
N ALA A 81 10.82 -5.88 -1.07
CA ALA A 81 10.28 -6.15 -2.41
C ALA A 81 10.66 -5.05 -3.41
N ASN A 82 11.96 -4.73 -3.45
CA ASN A 82 12.55 -3.72 -4.32
C ASN A 82 14.08 -3.91 -4.39
N GLU A 83 14.69 -3.49 -5.48
CA GLU A 83 16.13 -3.56 -5.68
C GLU A 83 16.85 -2.42 -4.94
N VAL A 84 18.01 -2.73 -4.36
CA VAL A 84 18.92 -1.73 -3.81
C VAL A 84 20.35 -1.97 -4.28
N LEU A 85 21.10 -0.89 -4.41
CA LEU A 85 22.55 -0.93 -4.68
C LEU A 85 23.40 -0.69 -3.43
N ASP A 86 22.76 -0.44 -2.29
CA ASP A 86 23.40 -0.35 -0.97
C ASP A 86 22.53 -1.05 0.08
N ALA A 87 22.91 -2.28 0.42
CA ALA A 87 22.22 -3.08 1.43
C ALA A 87 22.95 -3.09 2.79
N ARG A 88 23.98 -2.24 3.01
CA ARG A 88 24.78 -2.26 4.26
C ARG A 88 23.95 -2.00 5.51
N ARG A 89 22.91 -1.18 5.37
CA ARG A 89 21.93 -0.88 6.43
C ARG A 89 21.06 -2.10 6.78
N LEU A 90 20.91 -3.06 5.88
CA LEU A 90 20.04 -4.24 6.05
C LEU A 90 20.76 -5.39 6.76
N GLY A 91 22.01 -5.69 6.40
CA GLY A 91 22.73 -6.84 6.97
C GLY A 91 23.17 -6.69 8.42
N VAL A 92 23.04 -5.49 8.99
CA VAL A 92 23.37 -5.19 10.40
C VAL A 92 22.15 -5.23 11.32
N LEU A 93 20.95 -5.44 10.78
CA LEU A 93 19.71 -5.46 11.57
C LEU A 93 19.57 -6.76 12.35
N ASP A 94 19.01 -6.64 13.55
CA ASP A 94 18.54 -7.79 14.33
C ASP A 94 17.13 -8.20 13.85
N ALA A 95 17.07 -8.61 12.58
CA ALA A 95 15.86 -9.03 11.89
C ALA A 95 16.22 -10.02 10.78
N ARG A 96 15.25 -10.86 10.40
CA ARG A 96 15.39 -11.71 9.21
C ARG A 96 14.98 -10.90 7.98
N VAL A 97 15.97 -10.54 7.15
CA VAL A 97 15.73 -9.75 5.94
C VAL A 97 15.99 -10.59 4.70
N THR A 98 15.00 -10.64 3.82
CA THR A 98 15.09 -11.17 2.46
C THR A 98 15.07 -10.01 1.47
N LEU A 99 16.04 -9.95 0.57
CA LEU A 99 16.19 -8.88 -0.42
C LEU A 99 15.84 -9.37 -1.83
N ALA A 100 15.04 -8.60 -2.57
CA ALA A 100 14.82 -8.81 -4.00
C ALA A 100 16.09 -8.51 -4.82
N VAL A 101 16.48 -9.42 -5.72
CA VAL A 101 17.58 -9.23 -6.66
C VAL A 101 17.18 -9.67 -8.06
N ASP A 102 17.55 -8.90 -9.08
CA ASP A 102 17.21 -9.12 -10.48
C ASP A 102 18.43 -9.08 -11.42
N SER A 103 19.62 -8.80 -10.88
CA SER A 103 20.82 -8.51 -11.65
C SER A 103 22.10 -8.84 -10.89
N PRO A 104 23.24 -8.99 -11.58
CA PRO A 104 24.55 -9.14 -10.92
C PRO A 104 24.88 -8.01 -9.95
N GLU A 105 24.44 -6.79 -10.25
CA GLU A 105 24.66 -5.59 -9.45
C GLU A 105 23.89 -5.63 -8.13
N THR A 106 22.60 -6.00 -8.17
CA THR A 106 21.77 -6.10 -6.96
C THR A 106 22.14 -7.32 -6.10
N LEU A 107 22.55 -8.43 -6.74
CA LEU A 107 23.18 -9.56 -6.05
C LEU A 107 24.45 -9.12 -5.32
N ARG A 108 25.34 -8.37 -5.99
CA ARG A 108 26.55 -7.86 -5.36
C ARG A 108 26.23 -6.94 -4.17
N ALA A 109 25.23 -6.07 -4.31
CA ALA A 109 24.80 -5.23 -3.21
C ALA A 109 24.31 -6.05 -2.00
N ALA A 110 23.59 -7.15 -2.22
CA ALA A 110 23.18 -8.07 -1.15
C ALA A 110 24.40 -8.65 -0.41
N VAL A 111 25.40 -9.14 -1.15
CA VAL A 111 26.65 -9.70 -0.60
C VAL A 111 27.43 -8.63 0.17
N ASP A 112 27.70 -7.49 -0.47
CA ASP A 112 28.48 -6.39 0.12
C ASP A 112 27.76 -5.77 1.34
N GLY A 113 26.43 -5.85 1.36
CA GLY A 113 25.59 -5.40 2.48
C GLY A 113 25.44 -6.40 3.62
N GLY A 114 25.91 -7.63 3.48
CA GLY A 114 25.79 -8.68 4.50
C GLY A 114 24.39 -9.29 4.64
N VAL A 115 23.52 -9.11 3.63
CA VAL A 115 22.21 -9.79 3.58
C VAL A 115 22.44 -11.26 3.25
N ARG A 116 21.70 -12.16 3.90
CA ARG A 116 21.88 -13.62 3.75
C ARG A 116 20.84 -14.27 2.85
N GLU A 117 19.67 -13.68 2.73
CA GLU A 117 18.52 -14.29 2.05
C GLU A 117 18.06 -13.40 0.90
N VAL A 118 17.75 -14.01 -0.24
CA VAL A 118 17.25 -13.30 -1.42
C VAL A 118 16.06 -14.01 -2.07
N LEU A 119 15.20 -13.21 -2.71
CA LEU A 119 14.28 -13.68 -3.75
C LEU A 119 14.77 -13.16 -5.10
N ILE A 120 14.62 -13.98 -6.13
CA ILE A 120 14.85 -13.52 -7.51
C ILE A 120 13.59 -12.78 -7.97
N ASP A 121 13.69 -11.47 -8.22
CA ASP A 121 12.57 -10.71 -8.81
C ASP A 121 12.49 -11.01 -10.31
N VAL A 122 11.31 -11.41 -10.76
CA VAL A 122 11.05 -11.89 -12.12
C VAL A 122 10.01 -10.99 -12.77
N ASN A 123 10.33 -10.51 -13.96
CA ASN A 123 9.37 -9.78 -14.76
C ASN A 123 8.29 -10.72 -15.32
N VAL A 124 7.09 -10.60 -14.78
CA VAL A 124 5.90 -11.40 -15.15
C VAL A 124 4.99 -10.71 -16.17
N GLY A 125 5.33 -9.48 -16.59
CA GLY A 125 4.57 -8.69 -17.57
C GLY A 125 4.48 -7.19 -17.27
N LEU A 126 4.85 -6.77 -16.06
CA LEU A 126 4.94 -5.35 -15.70
C LEU A 126 6.35 -4.82 -16.03
N PRO A 127 6.52 -3.88 -16.99
CA PRO A 127 7.82 -3.30 -17.32
C PRO A 127 8.28 -2.30 -16.24
N ARG A 128 8.65 -2.81 -15.06
CA ARG A 128 9.17 -2.05 -13.91
C ARG A 128 10.57 -2.53 -13.52
N CYS A 129 10.65 -3.57 -12.71
CA CYS A 129 11.87 -4.29 -12.35
C CYS A 129 11.73 -5.76 -12.72
N GLY A 130 12.74 -6.56 -12.41
CA GLY A 130 12.68 -8.01 -12.50
C GLY A 130 13.39 -8.56 -13.72
N ILE A 131 14.10 -9.68 -13.51
CA ILE A 131 14.85 -10.36 -14.54
C ILE A 131 13.89 -11.08 -15.50
N ALA A 132 14.32 -11.26 -16.75
CA ALA A 132 13.61 -12.14 -17.68
C ALA A 132 13.48 -13.56 -17.09
N PRO A 133 12.30 -14.22 -17.14
CA PRO A 133 12.07 -15.54 -16.56
C PRO A 133 13.13 -16.59 -16.93
N SER A 134 13.56 -16.60 -18.19
CA SER A 134 14.57 -17.55 -18.71
C SER A 134 15.98 -17.34 -18.15
N ARG A 135 16.24 -16.24 -17.44
CA ARG A 135 17.54 -15.93 -16.82
C ARG A 135 17.52 -16.07 -15.30
N ALA A 136 16.36 -16.32 -14.70
CA ALA A 136 16.19 -16.36 -13.24
C ALA A 136 17.04 -17.47 -12.59
N GLY A 137 17.02 -18.69 -13.15
CA GLY A 137 17.82 -19.81 -12.64
C GLY A 137 19.33 -19.51 -12.62
N ALA A 138 19.85 -18.91 -13.70
CA ALA A 138 21.26 -18.53 -13.77
C ALA A 138 21.66 -17.46 -12.74
N LEU A 139 20.76 -16.52 -12.40
CA LEU A 139 21.02 -15.56 -11.32
C LEU A 139 20.98 -16.24 -9.95
N ALA A 140 20.02 -17.14 -9.73
CA ALA A 140 19.92 -17.92 -8.50
C ALA A 140 21.17 -18.76 -8.24
N ASP A 141 21.71 -19.42 -9.26
CA ASP A 141 22.96 -20.19 -9.13
C ASP A 141 24.14 -19.32 -8.73
N ARG A 142 24.22 -18.09 -9.29
CA ARG A 142 25.25 -17.12 -8.91
C ARG A 142 25.07 -16.64 -7.47
N ALA A 143 23.84 -16.42 -7.02
CA ALA A 143 23.55 -16.03 -5.65
C ALA A 143 23.98 -17.12 -4.65
N ARG A 144 23.64 -18.39 -4.95
CA ARG A 144 24.08 -19.54 -4.14
C ARG A 144 25.60 -19.70 -4.13
N ALA A 145 26.25 -19.56 -5.29
CA ALA A 145 27.71 -19.60 -5.39
C ALA A 145 28.40 -18.47 -4.59
N ALA A 146 27.72 -17.35 -4.40
CA ALA A 146 28.17 -16.24 -3.55
C ALA A 146 27.86 -16.44 -2.05
N GLY A 147 27.24 -17.56 -1.67
CA GLY A 147 26.93 -17.89 -0.28
C GLY A 147 25.59 -17.38 0.23
N LEU A 148 24.71 -16.88 -0.66
CA LEU A 148 23.36 -16.44 -0.30
C LEU A 148 22.38 -17.62 -0.29
N THR A 149 21.41 -17.57 0.61
CA THR A 149 20.21 -18.41 0.57
C THR A 149 19.22 -17.83 -0.42
N VAL A 150 18.98 -18.53 -1.53
CA VAL A 150 17.89 -18.19 -2.45
C VAL A 150 16.62 -18.86 -1.96
N ARG A 151 15.70 -18.04 -1.41
CA ARG A 151 14.41 -18.50 -0.85
C ARG A 151 13.34 -18.74 -1.90
N GLY A 152 13.56 -18.29 -3.13
CA GLY A 152 12.65 -18.51 -4.25
C GLY A 152 12.54 -17.31 -5.18
N VAL A 153 11.33 -17.04 -5.65
CA VAL A 153 11.05 -15.98 -6.62
C VAL A 153 10.01 -15.00 -6.10
N MET A 154 10.07 -13.78 -6.60
CA MET A 154 8.94 -12.86 -6.57
C MET A 154 8.60 -12.35 -7.97
N GLY A 155 7.35 -11.99 -8.19
CA GLY A 155 6.91 -11.35 -9.43
C GLY A 155 5.59 -10.62 -9.22
N TYR A 156 5.55 -9.33 -9.56
CA TYR A 156 4.42 -8.46 -9.24
C TYR A 156 3.64 -8.03 -10.48
N GLU A 157 2.37 -8.47 -10.56
CA GLU A 157 1.41 -8.15 -11.62
C GLU A 157 0.65 -6.83 -11.38
N GLY A 158 1.36 -5.78 -10.94
CA GLY A 158 0.77 -4.51 -10.53
C GLY A 158 -0.16 -3.81 -11.54
N HIS A 159 0.05 -4.04 -12.84
CA HIS A 159 -0.80 -3.49 -13.90
C HIS A 159 -2.23 -4.08 -13.90
N LEU A 160 -2.50 -5.13 -13.11
CA LEU A 160 -3.79 -5.79 -13.01
C LEU A 160 -4.61 -5.36 -11.79
N MET A 161 -4.02 -4.62 -10.84
CA MET A 161 -4.63 -4.34 -9.53
C MET A 161 -6.02 -3.69 -9.63
N MET A 162 -6.22 -2.84 -10.63
CA MET A 162 -7.43 -2.02 -10.79
C MET A 162 -8.25 -2.43 -12.03
N LEU A 163 -7.88 -3.53 -12.70
CA LEU A 163 -8.57 -3.96 -13.91
C LEU A 163 -10.00 -4.40 -13.57
N GLY A 164 -11.00 -3.64 -14.03
CA GLY A 164 -12.39 -3.80 -13.60
C GLY A 164 -13.07 -5.09 -14.07
N ASP A 165 -12.69 -5.62 -15.25
CA ASP A 165 -13.19 -6.91 -15.73
C ASP A 165 -12.53 -8.04 -14.93
N VAL A 166 -13.31 -8.68 -14.06
CA VAL A 166 -12.86 -9.76 -13.17
C VAL A 166 -12.37 -10.98 -13.95
N ALA A 167 -13.03 -11.33 -15.06
CA ALA A 167 -12.64 -12.50 -15.85
C ALA A 167 -11.33 -12.25 -16.58
N GLU A 168 -11.16 -11.05 -17.15
CA GLU A 168 -9.91 -10.67 -17.79
C GLU A 168 -8.77 -10.51 -16.77
N ARG A 169 -9.04 -9.92 -15.60
CA ARG A 169 -8.08 -9.83 -14.49
C ARG A 169 -7.62 -11.21 -14.03
N ALA A 170 -8.52 -12.17 -13.90
CA ALA A 170 -8.19 -13.55 -13.54
C ALA A 170 -7.31 -14.22 -14.61
N ARG A 171 -7.69 -14.08 -15.89
CA ARG A 171 -6.95 -14.65 -17.04
C ARG A 171 -5.52 -14.08 -17.12
N LEU A 172 -5.36 -12.77 -17.02
CA LEU A 172 -4.04 -12.13 -17.07
C LEU A 172 -3.20 -12.41 -15.82
N THR A 173 -3.84 -12.55 -14.65
CA THR A 173 -3.15 -12.97 -13.42
C THR A 173 -2.57 -14.37 -13.61
N GLN A 174 -3.36 -15.30 -14.15
CA GLN A 174 -2.90 -16.65 -14.46
C GLN A 174 -1.68 -16.62 -15.39
N GLU A 175 -1.72 -15.86 -16.49
CA GLU A 175 -0.57 -15.77 -17.40
C GLU A 175 0.71 -15.23 -16.73
N CYS A 176 0.57 -14.21 -15.87
CA CYS A 176 1.69 -13.68 -15.10
C CYS A 176 2.27 -14.75 -14.18
N MET A 177 1.41 -15.50 -13.48
CA MET A 177 1.82 -16.54 -12.54
C MET A 177 2.40 -17.77 -13.23
N GLU A 178 1.93 -18.13 -14.43
CA GLU A 178 2.56 -19.19 -15.25
C GLU A 178 4.02 -18.85 -15.59
N ARG A 179 4.33 -17.58 -15.90
CA ARG A 179 5.71 -17.11 -16.12
C ARG A 179 6.53 -17.19 -14.83
N LEU A 180 5.94 -16.80 -13.70
CA LEU A 180 6.62 -16.84 -12.40
C LEU A 180 6.92 -18.29 -11.97
N LEU A 181 5.96 -19.19 -12.11
CA LEU A 181 6.12 -20.61 -11.78
C LEU A 181 7.13 -21.31 -12.68
N ALA A 182 7.19 -20.96 -13.97
CA ALA A 182 8.24 -21.45 -14.86
C ALA A 182 9.64 -21.00 -14.41
N ALA A 183 9.78 -19.73 -14.00
CA ALA A 183 11.04 -19.25 -13.42
C ALA A 183 11.35 -19.93 -12.07
N HIS A 184 10.34 -20.14 -11.22
CA HIS A 184 10.50 -20.83 -9.95
C HIS A 184 10.98 -22.27 -10.10
N ALA A 185 10.53 -22.99 -11.13
CA ALA A 185 10.99 -24.35 -11.40
C ALA A 185 12.50 -24.43 -11.65
N GLU A 186 13.09 -23.40 -12.26
CA GLU A 186 14.54 -23.28 -12.48
C GLU A 186 15.27 -22.73 -11.24
N VAL A 187 14.63 -21.84 -10.48
CA VAL A 187 15.22 -21.19 -9.30
C VAL A 187 15.20 -22.11 -8.08
N GLY A 188 14.14 -22.86 -7.84
CA GLY A 188 13.87 -23.59 -6.58
C GLY A 188 13.54 -22.65 -5.40
N GLY A 189 13.59 -23.17 -4.17
CA GLY A 189 13.26 -22.43 -2.95
C GLY A 189 11.84 -22.68 -2.44
N GLU A 190 11.50 -22.10 -1.30
CA GLU A 190 10.24 -22.29 -0.60
C GLU A 190 9.18 -21.21 -0.89
N ILE A 191 9.58 -20.08 -1.48
CA ILE A 191 8.70 -18.92 -1.72
C ILE A 191 8.44 -18.68 -3.21
N VAL A 192 7.16 -18.50 -3.53
CA VAL A 192 6.69 -17.82 -4.74
C VAL A 192 5.85 -16.65 -4.25
N SER A 193 6.40 -15.43 -4.30
CA SER A 193 5.77 -14.24 -3.72
C SER A 193 5.24 -13.30 -4.82
N GLY A 194 4.05 -12.75 -4.64
CA GLY A 194 3.47 -11.84 -5.63
C GLY A 194 2.12 -11.29 -5.20
N GLY A 195 1.32 -10.84 -6.16
CA GLY A 195 -0.03 -10.39 -5.87
C GLY A 195 -0.14 -9.08 -5.09
N GLY A 196 -1.37 -8.60 -5.01
CA GLY A 196 -1.71 -7.40 -4.24
C GLY A 196 -3.20 -7.33 -3.98
N THR A 197 -3.67 -6.21 -3.45
CA THR A 197 -5.07 -6.01 -3.05
C THR A 197 -6.06 -6.34 -4.17
N GLY A 198 -5.74 -6.06 -5.44
CA GLY A 198 -6.62 -6.33 -6.58
C GLY A 198 -6.69 -7.78 -7.04
N THR A 199 -5.65 -8.56 -6.76
CA THR A 199 -5.52 -9.95 -7.22
C THR A 199 -5.54 -10.96 -6.08
N TYR A 200 -5.63 -10.54 -4.81
CA TYR A 200 -5.50 -11.39 -3.62
C TYR A 200 -6.37 -12.67 -3.66
N ALA A 201 -7.63 -12.56 -4.11
CA ALA A 201 -8.56 -13.67 -4.18
C ALA A 201 -8.40 -14.52 -5.45
N LEU A 202 -7.77 -13.98 -6.49
CA LEU A 202 -7.57 -14.62 -7.78
C LEU A 202 -6.23 -15.37 -7.84
N ASN A 203 -5.21 -14.84 -7.16
CA ASN A 203 -3.86 -15.35 -7.20
C ASN A 203 -3.70 -16.54 -6.25
N THR A 204 -4.00 -17.73 -6.76
CA THR A 204 -3.90 -19.00 -6.02
C THR A 204 -2.59 -19.76 -6.27
N TRP A 205 -1.72 -19.22 -7.13
CA TRP A 205 -0.47 -19.84 -7.56
C TRP A 205 0.73 -19.51 -6.68
N VAL A 206 0.68 -18.34 -6.02
CA VAL A 206 1.73 -17.88 -5.09
C VAL A 206 1.61 -18.59 -3.74
N THR A 207 2.75 -18.78 -3.07
CA THR A 207 2.77 -19.25 -1.68
C THR A 207 2.34 -18.14 -0.72
N GLU A 208 2.62 -16.88 -1.07
CA GLU A 208 2.27 -15.70 -0.28
C GLU A 208 1.85 -14.51 -1.18
N VAL A 209 0.87 -13.73 -0.71
CA VAL A 209 0.40 -12.49 -1.36
C VAL A 209 0.94 -11.25 -0.63
N GLN A 210 1.35 -10.22 -1.39
CA GLN A 210 1.92 -8.97 -0.88
C GLN A 210 0.88 -7.80 -0.81
N ALA A 211 -0.37 -8.07 -0.44
CA ALA A 211 -1.41 -7.04 -0.40
C ALA A 211 -1.18 -6.02 0.73
N GLY A 212 -1.47 -4.73 0.48
CA GLY A 212 -1.27 -3.64 1.45
C GLY A 212 -2.49 -2.72 1.57
N SER A 213 -2.91 -2.13 0.45
CA SER A 213 -3.99 -1.13 0.43
C SER A 213 -5.35 -1.65 0.93
N TYR A 214 -5.55 -2.96 1.02
CA TYR A 214 -6.79 -3.59 1.53
C TYR A 214 -7.19 -3.08 2.92
N ALA A 215 -6.22 -2.74 3.77
CA ALA A 215 -6.49 -2.28 5.13
C ALA A 215 -7.21 -0.93 5.15
N LEU A 216 -6.89 -0.04 4.20
CA LEU A 216 -7.28 1.37 4.21
C LEU A 216 -8.27 1.73 3.09
N MET A 217 -8.09 1.13 1.91
CA MET A 217 -8.85 1.33 0.68
C MET A 217 -8.86 2.76 0.14
N ASP A 218 -9.06 2.87 -1.17
CA ASP A 218 -9.23 4.13 -1.90
C ASP A 218 -10.36 3.99 -2.94
N THR A 219 -10.77 5.12 -3.51
CA THR A 219 -11.88 5.13 -4.46
C THR A 219 -11.59 4.36 -5.73
N ALA A 220 -10.31 4.23 -6.12
CA ALA A 220 -9.93 3.42 -7.26
C ALA A 220 -10.19 1.93 -6.98
N TYR A 221 -9.81 1.43 -5.80
CA TYR A 221 -10.03 0.02 -5.43
C TYR A 221 -11.52 -0.27 -5.17
N THR A 222 -12.26 0.70 -4.62
CA THR A 222 -13.72 0.61 -4.52
C THR A 222 -14.38 0.52 -5.90
N ALA A 223 -13.94 1.32 -6.87
CA ALA A 223 -14.46 1.26 -8.24
C ALA A 223 -14.16 -0.08 -8.93
N ALA A 224 -13.08 -0.76 -8.54
CA ALA A 224 -12.74 -2.11 -9.00
C ALA A 224 -13.58 -3.23 -8.35
N GLY A 225 -14.51 -2.89 -7.44
CA GLY A 225 -15.50 -3.80 -6.86
C GLY A 225 -14.95 -4.74 -5.78
N LEU A 226 -13.84 -4.38 -5.12
CA LEU A 226 -13.28 -5.19 -4.04
C LEU A 226 -14.16 -5.14 -2.76
N PRO A 227 -14.18 -6.21 -1.95
CA PRO A 227 -15.14 -6.33 -0.84
C PRO A 227 -14.72 -5.58 0.44
N PHE A 228 -13.63 -4.82 0.39
CA PHE A 228 -13.11 -4.09 1.54
C PHE A 228 -13.75 -2.70 1.66
N ARG A 229 -13.84 -2.20 2.89
CA ARG A 229 -14.48 -0.94 3.25
C ARG A 229 -13.50 0.23 3.10
N GLN A 230 -13.98 1.37 2.63
CA GLN A 230 -13.22 2.62 2.59
C GLN A 230 -12.95 3.12 4.03
N ALA A 231 -11.78 2.80 4.59
CA ALA A 231 -11.41 3.21 5.95
C ALA A 231 -10.67 4.55 5.97
N LEU A 232 -9.92 4.89 4.92
CA LEU A 232 -9.13 6.12 4.85
C LEU A 232 -9.94 7.29 4.28
N THR A 233 -9.92 8.42 4.99
CA THR A 233 -10.42 9.71 4.52
C THR A 233 -9.53 10.84 4.99
N VAL A 234 -9.61 12.01 4.35
CA VAL A 234 -8.97 13.25 4.81
C VAL A 234 -10.07 14.20 5.27
N LEU A 235 -10.00 14.62 6.53
CA LEU A 235 -10.82 15.71 7.05
C LEU A 235 -10.40 17.01 6.40
N ALA A 236 -11.37 17.80 5.95
CA ALA A 236 -11.15 19.16 5.47
C ALA A 236 -12.21 20.11 6.03
N THR A 237 -11.91 21.40 6.01
CA THR A 237 -12.80 22.49 6.37
C THR A 237 -13.14 23.27 5.11
N VAL A 238 -14.44 23.53 4.89
CA VAL A 238 -14.90 24.45 3.84
C VAL A 238 -14.46 25.86 4.21
N ILE A 239 -13.60 26.47 3.41
CA ILE A 239 -13.05 27.81 3.66
C ILE A 239 -13.68 28.90 2.78
N SER A 240 -14.38 28.52 1.71
CA SER A 240 -15.09 29.45 0.84
C SER A 240 -16.32 28.79 0.22
N VAL A 241 -17.41 29.56 0.09
CA VAL A 241 -18.64 29.16 -0.59
C VAL A 241 -19.08 30.30 -1.50
N THR A 242 -19.24 30.01 -2.78
CA THR A 242 -19.75 30.95 -3.79
C THR A 242 -21.17 30.55 -4.15
N ALA A 243 -22.14 31.44 -3.90
CA ALA A 243 -23.52 31.24 -4.34
C ALA A 243 -23.61 31.39 -5.88
N PRO A 244 -24.51 30.64 -6.54
CA PRO A 244 -24.77 30.85 -7.96
C PRO A 244 -25.29 32.28 -8.20
N SER A 245 -24.88 32.88 -9.31
CA SER A 245 -25.31 34.23 -9.71
C SER A 245 -25.49 34.33 -11.22
N GLY A 246 -26.74 34.44 -11.67
CA GLY A 246 -27.07 34.40 -13.10
C GLY A 246 -26.66 33.07 -13.72
N GLU A 247 -25.77 33.12 -14.72
CA GLU A 247 -25.22 31.94 -15.39
C GLU A 247 -24.01 31.33 -14.67
N MET A 248 -23.46 32.01 -13.67
CA MET A 248 -22.31 31.51 -12.90
C MET A 248 -22.80 30.42 -11.92
N PRO A 249 -22.28 29.17 -12.00
CA PRO A 249 -22.64 28.11 -11.06
C PRO A 249 -22.15 28.45 -9.64
N GLY A 250 -22.72 27.80 -8.63
CA GLY A 250 -22.21 27.85 -7.26
C GLY A 250 -21.17 26.76 -7.00
N TRP A 251 -20.26 26.99 -6.05
CA TRP A 251 -19.26 26.01 -5.64
C TRP A 251 -18.76 26.27 -4.22
N ALA A 252 -18.04 25.29 -3.68
CA ALA A 252 -17.32 25.39 -2.42
C ALA A 252 -15.83 25.09 -2.63
N VAL A 253 -15.00 25.58 -1.71
CA VAL A 253 -13.57 25.31 -1.64
C VAL A 253 -13.24 24.81 -0.23
N ALA A 254 -12.54 23.68 -0.13
CA ALA A 254 -12.03 23.14 1.14
C ALA A 254 -10.50 23.23 1.24
N ASP A 255 -9.98 23.32 2.46
CA ASP A 255 -8.54 23.42 2.81
C ASP A 255 -7.75 22.11 2.67
N VAL A 256 -8.01 21.36 1.60
CA VAL A 256 -7.32 20.11 1.29
C VAL A 256 -6.92 20.12 -0.18
N GLY A 257 -5.68 19.76 -0.49
CA GLY A 257 -5.15 19.85 -1.84
C GLY A 257 -4.11 18.77 -2.16
N LEU A 258 -3.32 19.00 -3.21
CA LEU A 258 -2.23 18.10 -3.65
C LEU A 258 -1.20 17.80 -2.55
N LYS A 259 -1.05 18.70 -1.57
CA LYS A 259 -0.14 18.50 -0.43
C LYS A 259 -0.71 17.63 0.69
N ALA A 260 -1.96 17.20 0.56
CA ALA A 260 -2.62 16.29 1.49
C ALA A 260 -3.21 15.04 0.80
N LEU A 261 -3.18 14.97 -0.54
CA LEU A 261 -3.80 13.92 -1.34
C LEU A 261 -2.87 13.48 -2.49
N GLY A 262 -2.69 12.17 -2.62
CA GLY A 262 -2.12 11.57 -3.84
C GLY A 262 -3.15 11.53 -4.97
N MET A 263 -2.72 11.89 -6.18
CA MET A 263 -3.61 12.17 -7.34
C MET A 263 -3.22 11.43 -8.61
N ASP A 264 -2.28 10.49 -8.52
CA ASP A 264 -1.82 9.67 -9.64
C ASP A 264 -2.92 8.71 -10.17
N HIS A 265 -3.97 8.45 -9.38
CA HIS A 265 -5.18 7.75 -9.80
C HIS A 265 -6.38 8.67 -10.10
N GLY A 266 -6.15 9.98 -10.24
CA GLY A 266 -7.19 10.97 -10.55
C GLY A 266 -7.72 11.73 -9.34
N ASN A 267 -8.86 12.40 -9.53
CA ASN A 267 -9.45 13.28 -8.51
C ASN A 267 -9.92 12.52 -7.26
N PRO A 268 -9.87 13.13 -6.07
CA PRO A 268 -10.48 12.56 -4.88
C PRO A 268 -12.01 12.64 -5.01
N THR A 269 -12.71 11.97 -4.12
CA THR A 269 -14.18 12.02 -4.05
C THR A 269 -14.64 12.75 -2.80
N VAL A 270 -15.62 13.64 -2.94
CA VAL A 270 -16.37 14.22 -1.83
C VAL A 270 -17.79 13.64 -1.90
N PRO A 271 -18.26 12.88 -0.89
CA PRO A 271 -19.61 12.31 -0.92
C PRO A 271 -20.66 13.41 -1.02
N GLY A 272 -21.61 13.27 -1.96
CA GLY A 272 -22.66 14.28 -2.19
C GLY A 272 -22.14 15.57 -2.87
N ALA A 273 -21.08 15.46 -3.67
CA ALA A 273 -20.54 16.58 -4.44
C ALA A 273 -19.82 16.14 -5.71
N GLN A 274 -19.79 17.03 -6.69
CA GLN A 274 -18.95 16.90 -7.88
C GLN A 274 -17.63 17.66 -7.68
N VAL A 275 -16.51 16.94 -7.61
CA VAL A 275 -15.18 17.54 -7.58
C VAL A 275 -14.83 18.09 -8.96
N TRP A 276 -14.45 19.37 -9.02
CA TRP A 276 -14.03 20.03 -10.25
C TRP A 276 -12.52 19.89 -10.46
N PHE A 277 -11.73 20.30 -9.48
CA PHE A 277 -10.27 20.20 -9.52
C PHE A 277 -9.62 20.30 -8.13
N CYS A 278 -8.39 19.81 -8.05
CA CYS A 278 -7.53 19.85 -6.88
C CYS A 278 -6.28 20.69 -7.19
N SER A 279 -5.97 21.68 -6.34
CA SER A 279 -4.77 22.51 -6.38
C SER A 279 -3.92 22.27 -5.13
N ASP A 280 -2.75 22.90 -5.00
CA ASP A 280 -1.80 22.69 -3.89
C ASP A 280 -2.44 22.52 -2.50
N GLU A 281 -3.28 23.48 -2.10
CA GLU A 281 -3.92 23.55 -0.77
C GLU A 281 -5.46 23.56 -0.84
N HIS A 282 -6.04 23.37 -2.03
CA HIS A 282 -7.47 23.64 -2.26
C HIS A 282 -8.15 22.56 -3.09
N LEU A 283 -9.33 22.14 -2.66
CA LEU A 283 -10.24 21.29 -3.41
C LEU A 283 -11.48 22.09 -3.76
N THR A 284 -11.75 22.24 -5.07
CA THR A 284 -12.92 22.95 -5.56
C THR A 284 -13.98 21.96 -6.03
N PHE A 285 -15.20 22.11 -5.55
CA PHE A 285 -16.29 21.17 -5.83
C PHE A 285 -17.67 21.87 -5.81
N ALA A 286 -18.63 21.30 -6.53
CA ALA A 286 -20.04 21.68 -6.46
C ALA A 286 -20.78 20.71 -5.53
N PRO A 287 -21.29 21.15 -4.37
CA PRO A 287 -22.03 20.28 -3.46
C PRO A 287 -23.49 20.10 -3.91
N ASP A 288 -24.06 18.91 -3.66
CA ASP A 288 -25.47 18.59 -3.95
C ASP A 288 -26.43 19.30 -2.98
N ALA A 289 -25.93 19.67 -1.80
CA ALA A 289 -26.66 20.40 -0.76
C ALA A 289 -25.87 21.65 -0.31
N PRO A 290 -26.54 22.70 0.19
CA PRO A 290 -25.86 23.90 0.68
C PRO A 290 -24.86 23.59 1.80
N LEU A 291 -23.66 24.16 1.70
CA LEU A 291 -22.62 24.15 2.74
C LEU A 291 -22.36 25.58 3.25
N ALA A 292 -21.87 25.68 4.47
CA ALA A 292 -21.39 26.91 5.08
C ALA A 292 -19.86 26.91 5.20
N VAL A 293 -19.27 28.11 5.22
CA VAL A 293 -17.86 28.28 5.61
C VAL A 293 -17.70 27.78 7.06
N GLY A 294 -16.72 26.92 7.28
CA GLY A 294 -16.46 26.25 8.56
C GLY A 294 -17.02 24.82 8.65
N ASP A 295 -17.84 24.39 7.69
CA ASP A 295 -18.32 23.00 7.64
C ASP A 295 -17.15 22.03 7.47
N ARG A 296 -17.21 20.91 8.19
CA ARG A 296 -16.23 19.83 8.11
C ARG A 296 -16.71 18.77 7.13
N ILE A 297 -15.88 18.41 6.16
CA ILE A 297 -16.16 17.39 5.16
C ILE A 297 -15.10 16.28 5.20
N ARG A 298 -15.48 15.08 4.77
CA ARG A 298 -14.54 13.98 4.53
C ARG A 298 -14.28 13.86 3.04
N VAL A 299 -13.01 13.84 2.66
CA VAL A 299 -12.54 13.67 1.29
C VAL A 299 -11.91 12.28 1.17
N LEU A 300 -12.38 11.49 0.22
CA LEU A 300 -11.88 10.14 -0.03
C LEU A 300 -10.74 10.21 -1.06
N PRO A 301 -9.52 9.76 -0.72
CA PRO A 301 -8.42 9.76 -1.67
C PRO A 301 -8.63 8.73 -2.79
N ALA A 302 -8.08 9.02 -3.97
CA ALA A 302 -8.06 8.08 -5.10
C ALA A 302 -6.92 7.05 -5.00
N HIS A 303 -5.91 7.30 -4.17
CA HIS A 303 -4.80 6.39 -3.93
C HIS A 303 -4.30 6.50 -2.49
N VAL A 304 -4.30 5.38 -1.75
CA VAL A 304 -3.87 5.30 -0.35
C VAL A 304 -2.40 5.69 -0.17
N ASP A 305 -1.48 4.96 -0.80
CA ASP A 305 -0.05 4.99 -0.53
C ASP A 305 0.58 6.40 -0.62
N PRO A 306 0.40 7.16 -1.73
CA PRO A 306 0.91 8.51 -1.83
C PRO A 306 0.18 9.51 -0.94
N THR A 307 -1.11 9.29 -0.64
CA THR A 307 -1.84 10.13 0.31
C THR A 307 -1.24 9.99 1.69
N VAL A 308 -1.09 8.76 2.20
CA VAL A 308 -0.53 8.51 3.54
C VAL A 308 0.88 9.08 3.70
N ALA A 309 1.71 9.00 2.65
CA ALA A 309 3.08 9.52 2.69
C ALA A 309 3.18 11.05 2.93
N LEU A 310 2.10 11.81 2.71
CA LEU A 310 2.04 13.26 2.93
C LEU A 310 1.71 13.65 4.38
N HIS A 311 1.27 12.70 5.21
CA HIS A 311 0.83 12.96 6.58
C HIS A 311 1.83 12.43 7.59
N GLU A 312 1.98 13.15 8.71
CA GLU A 312 2.84 12.71 9.81
C GLU A 312 2.12 11.76 10.77
N ARG A 313 0.78 11.80 10.76
CA ARG A 313 -0.08 11.05 11.68
C ARG A 313 -1.35 10.62 10.96
N MET A 314 -1.92 9.50 11.40
CA MET A 314 -3.30 9.11 11.10
C MET A 314 -4.11 9.05 12.39
N HIS A 315 -5.31 9.62 12.37
CA HIS A 315 -6.21 9.68 13.51
C HIS A 315 -7.26 8.58 13.41
N LEU A 316 -7.31 7.72 14.42
CA LEU A 316 -8.29 6.63 14.47
C LEU A 316 -9.59 7.19 15.00
N VAL A 317 -10.66 7.02 14.21
CA VAL A 317 -11.96 7.58 14.52
C VAL A 317 -13.04 6.51 14.53
N ARG A 318 -14.04 6.72 15.38
CA ARG A 318 -15.27 5.93 15.39
C ARG A 318 -16.48 6.84 15.23
N GLY A 319 -17.41 6.41 14.39
CA GLY A 319 -18.63 7.14 14.07
C GLY A 319 -18.47 8.09 12.88
N ASP A 320 -19.62 8.60 12.45
CA ASP A 320 -19.76 9.53 11.35
C ASP A 320 -20.00 10.96 11.85
N GLY A 321 -19.91 11.92 10.92
CA GLY A 321 -20.20 13.32 11.21
C GLY A 321 -19.14 14.04 12.06
N PRO A 322 -19.45 15.27 12.50
CA PRO A 322 -18.49 16.15 13.14
C PRO A 322 -18.17 15.74 14.58
N ASP A 323 -19.05 15.00 15.26
CA ASP A 323 -18.86 14.61 16.66
C ASP A 323 -18.26 13.20 16.80
N ALA A 324 -17.74 12.63 15.70
CA ALA A 324 -17.00 11.38 15.73
C ALA A 324 -15.84 11.43 16.73
N GLU A 325 -15.65 10.34 17.46
CA GLU A 325 -14.66 10.23 18.52
C GLU A 325 -13.29 9.93 17.92
N VAL A 326 -12.25 10.67 18.32
CA VAL A 326 -10.86 10.33 18.04
C VAL A 326 -10.36 9.44 19.17
N LEU A 327 -10.16 8.15 18.85
CA LEU A 327 -9.78 7.11 19.81
C LEU A 327 -8.27 7.09 20.07
N ASP A 328 -7.48 7.28 19.00
CA ASP A 328 -6.03 7.22 19.05
C ASP A 328 -5.45 8.00 17.86
N SER A 329 -4.13 8.18 17.84
CA SER A 329 -3.43 8.82 16.74
C SER A 329 -2.05 8.20 16.57
N TRP A 330 -1.84 7.54 15.43
CA TRP A 330 -0.60 6.84 15.14
C TRP A 330 0.32 7.69 14.28
N PRO A 331 1.63 7.74 14.59
CA PRO A 331 2.59 8.35 13.69
C PRO A 331 2.72 7.51 12.41
N VAL A 332 2.84 8.18 11.27
CA VAL A 332 3.27 7.56 10.01
C VAL A 332 4.81 7.49 10.05
N ASP A 333 5.31 6.61 10.90
CA ASP A 333 6.70 6.56 11.36
C ASP A 333 7.70 5.98 10.34
N LEU A 334 7.20 5.31 9.29
CA LEU A 334 8.00 4.77 8.20
C LEU A 334 8.10 5.69 6.97
N ARG A 335 7.57 6.93 7.02
CA ARG A 335 7.71 7.92 5.93
C ARG A 335 9.17 8.35 5.73
N GLY A 336 9.59 8.62 4.49
CA GLY A 336 10.97 8.98 4.15
C GLY A 336 11.82 7.81 3.63
N TRP A 337 13.15 7.93 3.72
CA TRP A 337 14.16 6.99 3.18
C TRP A 337 15.31 6.72 4.17
#